data_AF-A0A957MCH5-F1
#
_entry.id   AF-A0A957MCH5-F1
#
_cell.length_a   1.000
_cell.length_b   1.000
_cell.length_c   1.000
_cell.angle_alpha   90.00
_cell.angle_beta   90.00
_cell.angle_gamma   90.00
#
_symmetry.space_group_name_H-M   'P 1'
#
loop_
_entity.id
_entity.type
_entity.pdbx_description
1 polymer ?
#
loop_
_entity_poly.entity_id
_entity_poly.type
_entity_poly.pdbx_seq_one_letter_code
_entity_poly.pdbx_strand_id
1 'polypeptide(L)'
;QQMDQAAYASYLTDPQTGAFRQGAFLVYAPDDAQGFPSSAGADGIYFTADDPAVGLPAGYTLATLGSDGKVTFDRAADATMDTLEEAATASPNFASQGILESYNSLLAMLKVRYSYTEKRGLDWDAIRQNYLPQVEAADAAGDMAAYYQALTDLAISIGDGHVYVNTSEGALKVAAANKILDVYGASVGAGGLEMDDGRYLINFVDPTGPAAAAGWQFGTEIVSVNGVPMRERIDALPLQVSAGNPEARRLIQAALALAFADGEEVAFEVRQPGETETSSVTLTAAGDLQTAMEKASDPALISYKSMEDGYGYVRWSMFREPQYTLAIWRKFLDEFHGAPGILIDLRGNGGGNAELM
;
A
#
# COMPACT_ATOMS: atom_id res chain seq x y z
N GLN A 1 -11.15 5.31 12.43
CA GLN A 1 -12.11 4.19 12.32
C GLN A 1 -13.28 4.60 11.40
N GLN A 2 -12.99 5.09 10.19
CA GLN A 2 -14.03 5.59 9.26
C GLN A 2 -13.69 5.37 7.77
N MET A 3 -12.56 4.71 7.46
CA MET A 3 -12.12 4.39 6.09
C MET A 3 -12.55 2.99 5.62
N ASP A 4 -13.49 2.34 6.32
CA ASP A 4 -14.02 1.01 5.98
C ASP A 4 -15.53 1.07 5.68
N GLN A 5 -15.97 2.15 5.02
CA GLN A 5 -17.27 2.12 4.36
C GLN A 5 -17.13 1.25 3.11
N ALA A 6 -17.60 -0.01 3.21
CA ALA A 6 -17.70 -0.92 2.09
C ALA A 6 -18.43 -0.25 0.92
N ALA A 7 -18.13 -0.64 -0.32
CA ALA A 7 -18.68 -0.06 -1.57
C ALA A 7 -20.23 -0.03 -1.68
N TYR A 8 -20.95 -0.52 -0.66
CA TYR A 8 -22.39 -0.68 -0.60
C TYR A 8 -23.07 0.20 0.46
N ALA A 9 -22.33 1.01 1.23
CA ALA A 9 -22.93 1.94 2.18
C ALA A 9 -22.04 3.15 2.46
N SER A 10 -22.65 4.31 2.67
CA SER A 10 -21.99 5.56 3.05
C SER A 10 -22.85 6.30 4.06
N TYR A 11 -22.42 6.48 5.30
CA TYR A 11 -23.29 6.98 6.37
C TYR A 11 -22.55 7.69 7.50
N LEU A 12 -23.29 8.54 8.22
CA LEU A 12 -22.84 9.18 9.45
C LEU A 12 -23.61 8.60 10.64
N THR A 13 -22.88 8.30 11.71
CA THR A 13 -23.45 7.89 13.00
C THR A 13 -23.15 8.92 14.07
N ASP A 14 -23.97 8.92 15.11
CA ASP A 14 -23.66 9.61 16.34
C ASP A 14 -22.46 8.94 17.04
N PRO A 15 -21.39 9.67 17.36
CA PRO A 15 -20.17 9.08 17.92
C PRO A 15 -20.34 8.61 19.37
N GLN A 16 -21.39 9.05 20.09
CA GLN A 16 -21.66 8.63 21.45
C GLN A 16 -22.61 7.43 21.49
N THR A 17 -23.66 7.44 20.66
CA THR A 17 -24.71 6.42 20.71
C THR A 17 -24.60 5.36 19.61
N GLY A 18 -23.84 5.64 18.55
CA GLY A 18 -23.76 4.80 17.35
C GLY A 18 -24.99 4.89 16.44
N ALA A 19 -25.98 5.72 16.78
CA ALA A 19 -27.22 5.87 16.01
C ALA A 19 -26.97 6.45 14.62
N PHE A 20 -27.60 5.90 13.59
CA PHE A 20 -27.51 6.45 12.23
C PHE A 20 -28.20 7.82 12.15
N ARG A 21 -27.50 8.80 11.56
CA ARG A 21 -28.00 10.17 11.37
C ARG A 21 -28.47 10.43 9.95
N GLN A 22 -27.71 9.93 8.98
CA GLN A 22 -27.98 10.05 7.54
C GLN A 22 -27.05 9.10 6.79
N GLY A 23 -27.35 8.81 5.53
CA GLY A 23 -26.52 7.93 4.72
C GLY A 23 -27.22 7.39 3.49
N ALA A 24 -26.54 6.51 2.78
CA ALA A 24 -27.05 5.78 1.65
C ALA A 24 -26.58 4.32 1.74
N PHE A 25 -27.44 3.39 1.36
CA PHE A 25 -27.20 1.95 1.40
C PHE A 25 -27.65 1.33 0.07
N LEU A 26 -26.76 0.60 -0.59
CA LEU A 26 -27.12 -0.26 -1.71
C LEU A 26 -27.61 -1.60 -1.14
N VAL A 27 -28.91 -1.82 -1.21
CA VAL A 27 -29.58 -3.01 -0.66
C VAL A 27 -29.97 -3.94 -1.78
N TYR A 28 -29.77 -5.25 -1.60
CA TYR A 28 -30.25 -6.28 -2.51
C TYR A 28 -31.41 -7.06 -1.87
N ALA A 29 -32.52 -7.13 -2.58
CA ALA A 29 -33.66 -7.98 -2.23
C ALA A 29 -33.73 -9.17 -3.22
N PRO A 30 -33.66 -10.43 -2.76
CA PRO A 30 -33.83 -11.59 -3.65
C PRO A 30 -35.24 -11.71 -4.26
N ASP A 31 -36.26 -11.20 -3.57
CA ASP A 31 -37.66 -11.20 -3.98
C ASP A 31 -38.37 -9.92 -3.49
N ASP A 32 -39.71 -9.90 -3.50
CA ASP A 32 -40.54 -8.76 -3.04
C ASP A 32 -41.03 -8.88 -1.59
N ALA A 33 -40.52 -9.85 -0.82
CA ALA A 33 -40.89 -10.07 0.57
C ALA A 33 -39.97 -9.34 1.58
N GLN A 34 -38.94 -8.64 1.10
CA GLN A 34 -38.05 -7.85 1.95
C GLN A 34 -38.61 -6.46 2.20
N GLY A 35 -38.37 -5.92 3.39
CA GLY A 35 -38.74 -4.58 3.77
C GLY A 35 -37.53 -3.71 4.13
N PHE A 36 -37.68 -2.40 4.00
CA PHE A 36 -36.70 -1.42 4.44
C PHE A 36 -37.40 -0.21 5.09
N PRO A 37 -36.82 0.44 6.11
CA PRO A 37 -37.37 1.66 6.68
C PRO A 37 -37.65 2.74 5.62
N SER A 38 -38.84 3.31 5.64
CA SER A 38 -39.25 4.45 4.80
C SER A 38 -39.02 5.80 5.48
N SER A 39 -38.90 5.79 6.81
CA SER A 39 -38.49 6.93 7.64
C SER A 39 -37.99 6.39 8.97
N ALA A 40 -37.33 7.26 9.74
CA ALA A 40 -37.17 7.07 11.18
C ALA A 40 -38.55 7.10 11.85
N GLY A 41 -38.67 6.37 12.95
CA GLY A 41 -39.84 6.30 13.81
C GLY A 41 -40.06 7.57 14.64
N ALA A 42 -40.88 7.45 15.69
CA ALA A 42 -41.19 8.55 16.59
C ALA A 42 -39.98 8.99 17.43
N ASP A 43 -39.01 8.09 17.64
CA ASP A 43 -37.76 8.39 18.33
C ASP A 43 -36.75 9.18 17.47
N GLY A 44 -36.99 9.29 16.16
CA GLY A 44 -36.12 9.99 15.22
C GLY A 44 -34.78 9.29 14.98
N ILE A 45 -34.66 8.00 15.33
CA ILE A 45 -33.47 7.18 15.14
C ILE A 45 -33.78 6.15 14.06
N TYR A 46 -32.89 6.00 13.08
CA TYR A 46 -33.06 4.96 12.07
C TYR A 46 -32.68 3.57 12.59
N PHE A 47 -33.35 2.57 12.04
CA PHE A 47 -33.24 1.13 12.29
C PHE A 47 -33.67 0.71 13.71
N THR A 48 -34.70 1.36 14.24
CA THR A 48 -35.36 1.01 15.51
C THR A 48 -36.71 0.33 15.27
N ALA A 49 -37.32 -0.19 16.34
CA ALA A 49 -38.52 -1.02 16.24
C ALA A 49 -39.78 -0.25 15.80
N ASP A 50 -39.77 1.08 15.89
CA ASP A 50 -40.88 1.96 15.53
C ASP A 50 -40.76 2.56 14.12
N ASP A 51 -39.71 2.23 13.37
CA ASP A 51 -39.54 2.64 11.98
C ASP A 51 -40.63 2.06 11.07
N PRO A 52 -41.38 2.89 10.32
CA PRO A 52 -42.30 2.39 9.31
C PRO A 52 -41.53 1.79 8.13
N ALA A 53 -41.78 0.52 7.83
CA ALA A 53 -41.12 -0.18 6.72
C ALA A 53 -41.99 -0.22 5.45
N VAL A 54 -41.33 -0.20 4.30
CA VAL A 54 -41.93 -0.43 2.98
C VAL A 54 -41.31 -1.65 2.32
N GLY A 55 -42.07 -2.34 1.48
CA GLY A 55 -41.57 -3.45 0.68
C GLY A 55 -40.55 -2.98 -0.37
N LEU A 56 -39.51 -3.79 -0.58
CA LEU A 56 -38.54 -3.62 -1.65
C LEU A 56 -38.86 -4.60 -2.78
N PRO A 57 -38.83 -4.18 -4.05
CA PRO A 57 -38.89 -5.12 -5.17
C PRO A 57 -37.59 -5.92 -5.28
N ALA A 58 -37.65 -7.08 -5.92
CA ALA A 58 -36.47 -7.89 -6.22
C ALA A 58 -35.41 -7.09 -7.00
N GLY A 59 -34.14 -7.25 -6.61
CA GLY A 59 -32.99 -6.56 -7.20
C GLY A 59 -32.34 -5.55 -6.26
N TYR A 60 -31.53 -4.65 -6.84
CA TYR A 60 -30.83 -3.60 -6.09
C TYR A 60 -31.71 -2.36 -5.92
N THR A 61 -31.65 -1.75 -4.74
CA THR A 61 -32.23 -0.44 -4.44
C THR A 61 -31.22 0.38 -3.65
N LEU A 62 -30.94 1.61 -4.08
CA LEU A 62 -30.18 2.58 -3.30
C LEU A 62 -31.15 3.33 -2.37
N ALA A 63 -31.05 3.08 -1.06
CA ALA A 63 -31.87 3.73 -0.04
C ALA A 63 -31.07 4.85 0.65
N THR A 64 -31.57 6.08 0.59
CA THR A 64 -30.89 7.26 1.14
C THR A 64 -31.66 7.82 2.34
N LEU A 65 -31.03 7.80 3.50
CA LEU A 65 -31.49 8.33 4.77
C LEU A 65 -31.13 9.82 4.85
N GLY A 66 -32.16 10.68 4.89
CA GLY A 66 -32.00 12.11 5.05
C GLY A 66 -31.82 12.53 6.51
N SER A 67 -31.14 13.65 6.76
CA SER A 67 -31.09 14.23 8.12
C SER A 67 -32.46 14.69 8.64
N ASP A 68 -33.49 14.71 7.79
CA ASP A 68 -34.88 15.00 8.14
C ASP A 68 -35.68 13.76 8.59
N GLY A 69 -35.04 12.61 8.72
CA GLY A 69 -35.68 11.36 9.14
C GLY A 69 -36.40 10.62 8.01
N LYS A 70 -36.34 11.06 6.76
CA LYS A 70 -36.99 10.36 5.63
C LYS A 70 -36.02 9.43 4.91
N VAL A 71 -36.56 8.44 4.21
CA VAL A 71 -35.79 7.59 3.30
C VAL A 71 -36.30 7.79 1.88
N THR A 72 -35.39 8.05 0.94
CA THR A 72 -35.65 8.04 -0.50
C THR A 72 -35.07 6.79 -1.13
N PHE A 73 -35.65 6.35 -2.26
CA PHE A 73 -35.24 5.11 -2.93
C PHE A 73 -34.97 5.39 -4.40
N ASP A 74 -33.77 5.05 -4.86
CA ASP A 74 -33.38 5.05 -6.26
C ASP A 74 -33.17 3.61 -6.76
N ARG A 75 -33.69 3.34 -7.96
CA ARG A 75 -33.66 2.03 -8.63
C ARG A 75 -33.23 2.16 -10.09
N ALA A 76 -32.59 3.28 -10.45
CA ALA A 76 -31.98 3.45 -11.74
C ALA A 76 -30.89 2.38 -11.96
N ALA A 77 -30.64 2.06 -13.24
CA ALA A 77 -29.55 1.16 -13.61
C ALA A 77 -28.18 1.71 -13.20
N ASP A 78 -28.06 3.05 -13.23
CA ASP A 78 -26.91 3.80 -12.75
C ASP A 78 -27.38 4.74 -11.63
N ALA A 79 -26.83 4.59 -10.43
CA ALA A 79 -27.12 5.42 -9.28
C ALA A 79 -25.81 5.93 -8.65
N THR A 80 -25.83 7.17 -8.17
CA THR A 80 -24.69 7.80 -7.50
C THR A 80 -24.90 7.78 -6.00
N MET A 81 -23.90 7.28 -5.27
CA MET A 81 -23.84 7.34 -3.81
C MET A 81 -22.65 8.20 -3.40
N ASP A 82 -22.92 9.34 -2.77
CA ASP A 82 -21.86 10.22 -2.28
C ASP A 82 -21.24 9.64 -1.01
N THR A 83 -19.91 9.72 -0.90
CA THR A 83 -19.20 9.39 0.35
C THR A 83 -19.46 10.49 1.38
N LEU A 84 -20.02 10.10 2.52
CA LEU A 84 -20.28 11.01 3.63
C LEU A 84 -19.17 10.91 4.66
N GLU A 85 -18.58 12.06 4.97
CA GLU A 85 -17.60 12.21 6.03
C GLU A 85 -18.08 13.31 6.99
N GLU A 86 -17.87 13.11 8.29
CA GLU A 86 -18.14 14.14 9.30
C GLU A 86 -17.34 15.40 8.95
N ALA A 87 -17.97 16.58 8.93
CA ALA A 87 -17.31 17.81 8.45
C ALA A 87 -16.01 18.14 9.23
N ALA A 88 -15.93 17.72 10.50
CA ALA A 88 -14.75 17.88 11.34
C ALA A 88 -13.57 16.99 10.91
N THR A 89 -13.84 15.85 10.29
CA THR A 89 -12.85 14.86 9.83
C THR A 89 -12.83 14.67 8.32
N ALA A 90 -13.66 15.41 7.59
CA ALA A 90 -13.75 15.34 6.15
C ALA A 90 -12.40 15.62 5.50
N SER A 91 -12.07 14.77 4.56
CA SER A 91 -10.97 14.89 3.63
C SER A 91 -11.16 16.17 2.81
N PRO A 92 -10.14 17.03 2.72
CA PRO A 92 -10.24 18.22 1.89
C PRO A 92 -10.40 17.82 0.42
N ASN A 93 -11.25 18.54 -0.31
CA ASN A 93 -11.45 18.36 -1.75
C ASN A 93 -10.96 19.60 -2.51
N PHE A 94 -9.96 19.42 -3.35
CA PHE A 94 -9.38 20.48 -4.19
C PHE A 94 -9.64 20.28 -5.69
N ALA A 95 -10.56 19.39 -6.07
CA ALA A 95 -10.77 19.02 -7.48
C ALA A 95 -11.23 20.18 -8.39
N SER A 96 -11.78 21.26 -7.81
CA SER A 96 -12.17 22.46 -8.56
C SER A 96 -11.03 23.46 -8.76
N GLN A 97 -9.85 23.20 -8.20
CA GLN A 97 -8.68 24.08 -8.26
C GLN A 97 -7.73 23.64 -9.38
N GLY A 98 -6.90 24.57 -9.86
CA GLY A 98 -5.78 24.25 -10.77
C GLY A 98 -4.64 23.50 -10.05
N ILE A 99 -3.61 23.08 -10.81
CA ILE A 99 -2.46 22.34 -10.26
C ILE A 99 -1.76 23.17 -9.17
N LEU A 100 -1.41 24.42 -9.49
CA LEU A 100 -0.68 25.28 -8.56
C LEU A 100 -1.51 25.64 -7.32
N GLU A 101 -2.79 25.92 -7.49
CA GLU A 101 -3.68 26.29 -6.38
C GLU A 101 -3.93 25.09 -5.45
N SER A 102 -4.21 23.91 -6.01
CA SER A 102 -4.43 22.67 -5.23
C SER A 102 -3.19 22.27 -4.42
N TYR A 103 -1.99 22.41 -4.99
CA TYR A 103 -0.74 22.18 -4.26
C TYR A 103 -0.58 23.11 -3.05
N ASN A 104 -0.83 24.40 -3.23
CA ASN A 104 -0.73 25.40 -2.16
C ASN A 104 -1.77 25.16 -1.05
N SER A 105 -3.00 24.77 -1.42
CA SER A 105 -4.07 24.39 -0.50
C SER A 105 -3.74 23.12 0.27
N LEU A 106 -3.19 22.10 -0.41
CA LEU A 106 -2.71 20.86 0.21
C LEU A 106 -1.66 21.14 1.28
N LEU A 107 -0.63 21.93 0.97
CA LEU A 107 0.41 22.23 1.96
C LEU A 107 -0.08 23.10 3.11
N ALA A 108 -1.01 24.03 2.87
CA ALA A 108 -1.64 24.79 3.94
C ALA A 108 -2.41 23.87 4.90
N MET A 109 -3.12 22.88 4.34
CA MET A 109 -3.83 21.87 5.13
C MET A 109 -2.88 20.97 5.91
N LEU A 110 -1.82 20.44 5.26
CA LEU A 110 -0.82 19.59 5.93
C LEU A 110 -0.12 20.33 7.07
N LYS A 111 0.21 21.62 6.90
CA LYS A 111 0.79 22.46 7.96
C LYS A 111 -0.07 22.52 9.23
N VAL A 112 -1.39 22.38 9.09
CA VAL A 112 -2.34 22.43 10.23
C VAL A 112 -2.68 21.03 10.74
N ARG A 113 -2.89 20.06 9.84
CA ARG A 113 -3.49 18.76 10.19
C ARG A 113 -2.48 17.62 10.32
N TYR A 114 -1.28 17.74 9.76
CA TYR A 114 -0.30 16.65 9.82
C TYR A 114 0.27 16.52 11.24
N SER A 115 -0.09 15.41 11.89
CA SER A 115 0.12 15.19 13.32
C SER A 115 1.58 14.99 13.72
N TYR A 116 2.48 14.71 12.77
CA TYR A 116 3.89 14.42 13.05
C TYR A 116 4.86 15.51 12.60
N THR A 117 4.38 16.74 12.34
CA THR A 117 5.19 17.88 11.90
C THR A 117 6.43 18.09 12.79
N GLU A 118 6.22 18.26 14.10
CA GLU A 118 7.30 18.50 15.06
C GLU A 118 8.21 17.28 15.22
N LYS A 119 7.61 16.09 15.36
CA LYS A 119 8.35 14.82 15.52
C LYS A 119 9.31 14.55 14.37
N ARG A 120 8.94 14.97 13.16
CA ARG A 120 9.73 14.79 11.94
C ARG A 120 10.57 16.01 11.56
N GLY A 121 10.48 17.10 12.33
CA GLY A 121 11.21 18.33 12.04
C GLY A 121 10.87 18.94 10.68
N LEU A 122 9.60 18.85 10.26
CA LEU A 122 9.18 19.34 8.95
C LEU A 122 9.05 20.87 8.96
N ASP A 123 9.78 21.52 8.06
CA ASP A 123 9.56 22.91 7.69
C ASP A 123 8.67 22.96 6.45
N TRP A 124 7.37 23.17 6.67
CA TRP A 124 6.38 23.23 5.59
C TRP A 124 6.62 24.36 4.59
N ASP A 125 7.25 25.46 5.01
CA ASP A 125 7.52 26.59 4.13
C ASP A 125 8.74 26.30 3.23
N ALA A 126 9.78 25.66 3.77
CA ALA A 126 10.90 25.15 2.97
C ALA A 126 10.47 24.02 2.02
N ILE A 127 9.66 23.07 2.51
CA ILE A 127 9.08 22.00 1.67
C ILE A 127 8.30 22.62 0.51
N ARG A 128 7.47 23.63 0.77
CA ARG A 128 6.74 24.34 -0.27
C ARG A 128 7.68 24.88 -1.34
N GLN A 129 8.72 25.59 -0.94
CA GLN A 129 9.68 26.22 -1.85
C GLN A 129 10.48 25.20 -2.67
N ASN A 130 10.80 24.04 -2.10
CA ASN A 130 11.59 23.00 -2.78
C ASN A 130 10.86 22.37 -3.98
N TYR A 131 9.53 22.25 -3.90
CA TYR A 131 8.71 21.61 -4.94
C TYR A 131 7.91 22.60 -5.80
N LEU A 132 7.85 23.89 -5.41
CA LEU A 132 7.11 24.91 -6.12
C LEU A 132 7.54 25.06 -7.60
N PRO A 133 8.84 25.09 -7.95
CA PRO A 133 9.26 25.24 -9.35
C PRO A 133 8.74 24.10 -10.27
N GLN A 134 8.74 22.87 -9.78
CA GLN A 134 8.25 21.70 -10.52
C GLN A 134 6.73 21.77 -10.71
N VAL A 135 6.00 22.23 -9.68
CA VAL A 135 4.54 22.41 -9.73
C VAL A 135 4.16 23.57 -10.65
N GLU A 136 4.88 24.69 -10.63
CA GLU A 136 4.65 25.83 -11.55
C GLU A 136 4.90 25.44 -13.00
N ALA A 137 5.94 24.65 -13.27
CA ALA A 137 6.20 24.13 -14.61
C ALA A 137 5.08 23.17 -15.08
N ALA A 138 4.61 22.28 -14.19
CA ALA A 138 3.50 21.38 -14.48
C ALA A 138 2.19 22.14 -14.74
N ASP A 139 1.88 23.15 -13.93
CA ASP A 139 0.69 24.00 -14.10
C ASP A 139 0.73 24.76 -15.43
N ALA A 140 1.87 25.39 -15.77
CA ALA A 140 2.04 26.11 -17.02
C ALA A 140 1.91 25.21 -18.27
N ALA A 141 2.28 23.93 -18.15
CA ALA A 141 2.19 22.95 -19.22
C ALA A 141 0.86 22.16 -19.25
N GLY A 142 0.04 22.25 -18.19
CA GLY A 142 -1.11 21.36 -17.99
C GLY A 142 -0.70 19.89 -17.82
N ASP A 143 0.49 19.62 -17.28
CA ASP A 143 1.08 18.29 -17.18
C ASP A 143 0.76 17.63 -15.83
N MET A 144 -0.32 16.86 -15.81
CA MET A 144 -0.75 16.10 -14.62
C MET A 144 0.23 14.99 -14.21
N ALA A 145 1.03 14.45 -15.14
CA ALA A 145 2.02 13.43 -14.81
C ALA A 145 3.21 14.05 -14.06
N ALA A 146 3.67 15.22 -14.51
CA ALA A 146 4.67 16.01 -13.79
C ALA A 146 4.17 16.44 -12.40
N TYR A 147 2.91 16.84 -12.28
CA TYR A 147 2.32 17.17 -10.99
C TYR A 147 2.24 15.96 -10.05
N TYR A 148 1.75 14.82 -10.54
CA TYR A 148 1.70 13.57 -9.76
C TYR A 148 3.10 13.15 -9.28
N GLN A 149 4.12 13.30 -10.12
CA GLN A 149 5.51 13.03 -9.72
C GLN A 149 5.98 14.00 -8.63
N ALA A 150 5.72 15.30 -8.75
CA ALA A 150 6.10 16.29 -7.74
C ALA A 150 5.44 15.99 -6.39
N LEU A 151 4.18 15.57 -6.37
CA LEU A 151 3.50 15.13 -5.15
C LEU A 151 4.10 13.82 -4.58
N THR A 152 4.52 12.90 -5.45
CA THR A 152 5.17 11.65 -5.03
C THR A 152 6.51 11.93 -4.36
N ASP A 153 7.33 12.80 -4.97
CA ASP A 153 8.62 13.22 -4.41
C ASP A 153 8.42 13.96 -3.07
N LEU A 154 7.41 14.83 -2.98
CA LEU A 154 6.98 15.47 -1.74
C LEU A 154 6.65 14.44 -0.66
N ALA A 155 5.83 13.43 -0.97
CA ALA A 155 5.43 12.39 -0.02
C ALA A 155 6.62 11.57 0.50
N ILE A 156 7.59 11.26 -0.38
CA ILE A 156 8.84 10.58 -0.01
C ILE A 156 9.67 11.46 0.94
N SER A 157 9.75 12.77 0.67
CA SER A 157 10.54 13.71 1.49
C SER A 157 10.03 13.88 2.92
N ILE A 158 8.73 13.71 3.14
CA ILE A 158 8.11 13.74 4.48
C ILE A 158 8.66 12.61 5.35
N GLY A 159 9.09 11.50 4.74
CA GLY A 159 9.70 10.39 5.46
C GLY A 159 8.71 9.67 6.36
N ASP A 160 7.47 9.51 5.92
CA ASP A 160 6.42 8.80 6.62
C ASP A 160 5.84 7.69 5.76
N GLY A 161 5.96 6.44 6.23
CA GLY A 161 5.44 5.26 5.52
C GLY A 161 3.93 5.25 5.28
N HIS A 162 3.17 6.17 5.90
CA HIS A 162 1.73 6.34 5.69
C HIS A 162 1.38 7.57 4.83
N VAL A 163 2.38 8.27 4.28
CA VAL A 163 2.17 9.39 3.37
C VAL A 163 2.62 8.98 1.98
N TYR A 164 1.64 8.84 1.09
CA TYR A 164 1.84 8.47 -0.30
C TYR A 164 0.75 9.11 -1.17
N VAL A 165 1.03 9.21 -2.46
CA VAL A 165 0.08 9.70 -3.46
C VAL A 165 -0.52 8.51 -4.18
N ASN A 166 -1.81 8.56 -4.47
CA ASN A 166 -2.49 7.53 -5.24
C ASN A 166 -3.37 8.19 -6.31
N THR A 167 -3.63 7.44 -7.36
CA THR A 167 -4.51 7.83 -8.46
C THR A 167 -5.26 6.61 -8.98
N SER A 168 -6.47 6.79 -9.51
CA SER A 168 -7.18 5.76 -10.27
C SER A 168 -6.75 5.73 -11.75
N GLU A 169 -6.07 6.78 -12.22
CA GLU A 169 -5.64 6.89 -13.61
C GLU A 169 -4.38 6.07 -13.87
N GLY A 170 -4.54 4.96 -14.60
CA GLY A 170 -3.42 4.08 -14.94
C GLY A 170 -2.31 4.77 -15.73
N ALA A 171 -2.65 5.72 -16.61
CA ALA A 171 -1.68 6.45 -17.42
C ALA A 171 -0.70 7.28 -16.56
N LEU A 172 -1.19 7.91 -15.50
CA LEU A 172 -0.34 8.68 -14.57
C LEU A 172 0.60 7.76 -13.78
N LYS A 173 0.11 6.58 -13.35
CA LYS A 173 0.96 5.56 -12.70
C LYS A 173 2.07 5.09 -13.62
N VAL A 174 1.75 4.79 -14.88
CA VAL A 174 2.72 4.34 -15.87
C VAL A 174 3.75 5.45 -16.15
N ALA A 175 3.30 6.70 -16.34
CA ALA A 175 4.21 7.82 -16.59
C ALA A 175 5.20 8.04 -15.43
N ALA A 176 4.73 7.98 -14.18
CA ALA A 176 5.59 8.08 -13.00
C ALA A 176 6.55 6.88 -12.87
N ALA A 177 6.05 5.67 -13.12
CA ALA A 177 6.85 4.44 -13.07
C ALA A 177 7.95 4.42 -14.13
N ASN A 178 7.68 4.86 -15.37
CA ASN A 178 8.65 4.83 -16.47
C ASN A 178 9.95 5.56 -16.14
N LYS A 179 9.88 6.70 -15.43
CA LYS A 179 11.08 7.46 -15.02
C LYS A 179 12.02 6.63 -14.15
N ILE A 180 11.47 5.71 -13.37
CA ILE A 180 12.23 4.79 -12.52
C ILE A 180 12.63 3.54 -13.30
N LEU A 181 11.72 2.98 -14.09
CA LEU A 181 11.97 1.77 -14.89
C LEU A 181 13.03 1.98 -15.97
N ASP A 182 13.20 3.19 -16.49
CA ASP A 182 14.28 3.48 -17.45
C ASP A 182 15.68 3.27 -16.85
N VAL A 183 15.82 3.44 -15.53
CA VAL A 183 17.11 3.32 -14.81
C VAL A 183 17.19 2.04 -13.97
N TYR A 184 16.06 1.51 -13.54
CA TYR A 184 15.95 0.41 -12.58
C TYR A 184 14.90 -0.63 -12.99
N GLY A 185 14.52 -0.70 -14.27
CA GLY A 185 13.45 -1.58 -14.75
C GLY A 185 13.90 -3.01 -15.01
N ALA A 186 15.20 -3.26 -15.09
CA ALA A 186 15.77 -4.58 -15.32
C ALA A 186 16.60 -5.06 -14.13
N SER A 187 16.94 -6.35 -14.14
CA SER A 187 17.83 -6.96 -13.16
C SER A 187 18.72 -8.03 -13.81
N VAL A 188 19.62 -8.62 -13.03
CA VAL A 188 20.39 -9.80 -13.44
C VAL A 188 19.70 -11.13 -13.10
N GLY A 189 18.41 -11.10 -12.73
CA GLY A 189 17.67 -12.29 -12.33
C GLY A 189 18.07 -12.81 -10.94
N ALA A 190 18.42 -11.92 -10.02
CA ALA A 190 18.72 -12.27 -8.63
C ALA A 190 18.21 -11.18 -7.67
N GLY A 191 17.85 -11.62 -6.46
CA GLY A 191 17.44 -10.76 -5.35
C GLY A 191 18.36 -11.01 -4.15
N GLY A 192 18.53 -10.00 -3.31
CA GLY A 192 19.39 -10.11 -2.13
C GLY A 192 18.95 -9.23 -0.98
N LEU A 193 19.69 -9.36 0.11
CA LEU A 193 19.45 -8.69 1.39
C LEU A 193 20.78 -8.16 1.91
N GLU A 194 20.75 -7.00 2.55
CA GLU A 194 21.87 -6.57 3.37
C GLU A 194 21.78 -7.23 4.76
N MET A 195 22.91 -7.76 5.22
CA MET A 195 23.09 -8.37 6.53
C MET A 195 23.49 -7.30 7.56
N ASP A 196 23.33 -7.62 8.84
CA ASP A 196 23.73 -6.73 9.96
C ASP A 196 25.24 -6.43 10.00
N ASP A 197 26.06 -7.33 9.47
CA ASP A 197 27.50 -7.15 9.28
C ASP A 197 27.87 -6.35 8.01
N GLY A 198 26.89 -5.87 7.24
CA GLY A 198 27.04 -5.04 6.06
C GLY A 198 27.32 -5.80 4.76
N ARG A 199 27.36 -7.14 4.77
CA ARG A 199 27.43 -7.94 3.54
C ARG A 199 26.10 -7.91 2.81
N TYR A 200 26.13 -7.94 1.48
CA TYR A 200 24.94 -8.12 0.65
C TYR A 200 24.90 -9.55 0.10
N LEU A 201 23.91 -10.33 0.52
CA LEU A 201 23.79 -11.75 0.17
C LEU A 201 22.59 -11.99 -0.73
N ILE A 202 22.80 -12.80 -1.76
CA ILE A 202 21.75 -13.30 -2.63
C ILE A 202 20.85 -14.26 -1.85
N ASN A 203 19.55 -14.00 -1.83
CA ASN A 203 18.53 -14.87 -1.22
C ASN A 203 17.57 -15.47 -2.25
N PHE A 204 17.63 -15.01 -3.50
CA PHE A 204 16.82 -15.49 -4.61
C PHE A 204 17.63 -15.44 -5.91
N VAL A 205 17.52 -16.48 -6.73
CA VAL A 205 18.08 -16.53 -8.08
C VAL A 205 17.00 -17.09 -9.01
N ASP A 206 16.69 -16.36 -10.08
CA ASP A 206 15.85 -16.87 -11.16
C ASP A 206 16.67 -17.90 -11.96
N PRO A 207 16.26 -19.19 -12.00
CA PRO A 207 17.00 -20.23 -12.71
C PRO A 207 17.14 -19.99 -14.22
N THR A 208 16.36 -19.06 -14.78
CA THR A 208 16.42 -18.67 -16.19
C THR A 208 17.22 -17.38 -16.44
N GLY A 209 17.69 -16.71 -15.39
CA GLY A 209 18.32 -15.39 -15.47
C GLY A 209 19.85 -15.39 -15.63
N PRO A 210 20.45 -14.23 -15.96
CA PRO A 210 21.91 -14.06 -16.09
C PRO A 210 22.72 -14.52 -14.87
N ALA A 211 22.24 -14.23 -13.65
CA ALA A 211 22.89 -14.64 -12.41
C ALA A 211 23.01 -16.17 -12.28
N ALA A 212 21.94 -16.91 -12.60
CA ALA A 212 21.98 -18.38 -12.61
C ALA A 212 22.96 -18.92 -13.65
N ALA A 213 22.99 -18.32 -14.85
CA ALA A 213 23.93 -18.70 -15.90
C ALA A 213 25.39 -18.48 -15.50
N ALA A 214 25.65 -17.48 -14.64
CA ALA A 214 26.95 -17.23 -14.02
C ALA A 214 27.22 -18.05 -12.75
N GLY A 215 26.33 -18.98 -12.40
CA GLY A 215 26.49 -19.88 -11.26
C GLY A 215 26.28 -19.22 -9.90
N TRP A 216 25.57 -18.09 -9.83
CA TRP A 216 25.16 -17.53 -8.54
C TRP A 216 24.12 -18.45 -7.89
N GLN A 217 24.15 -18.47 -6.56
CA GLN A 217 23.28 -19.32 -5.74
C GLN A 217 22.87 -18.58 -4.47
N PHE A 218 21.95 -19.19 -3.71
CA PHE A 218 21.63 -18.70 -2.38
C PHE A 218 22.90 -18.56 -1.53
N GLY A 219 23.08 -17.39 -0.93
CA GLY A 219 24.25 -17.05 -0.11
C GLY A 219 25.46 -16.53 -0.88
N THR A 220 25.41 -16.41 -2.22
CA THR A 220 26.45 -15.68 -2.97
C THR A 220 26.51 -14.25 -2.43
N GLU A 221 27.69 -13.79 -2.05
CA GLU A 221 27.91 -12.42 -1.62
C GLU A 221 28.26 -11.55 -2.80
N ILE A 222 27.59 -10.40 -2.92
CA ILE A 222 27.96 -9.35 -3.86
C ILE A 222 28.80 -8.33 -3.08
N VAL A 223 30.06 -8.20 -3.47
CA VAL A 223 31.03 -7.32 -2.79
C VAL A 223 30.96 -5.92 -3.40
N SER A 224 31.01 -5.83 -4.73
CA SER A 224 30.93 -4.57 -5.45
C SER A 224 30.21 -4.70 -6.80
N VAL A 225 29.67 -3.58 -7.27
CA VAL A 225 28.99 -3.42 -8.56
C VAL A 225 29.63 -2.25 -9.28
N ASN A 226 30.13 -2.46 -10.49
CA ASN A 226 30.90 -1.49 -11.27
C ASN A 226 32.06 -0.87 -10.45
N GLY A 227 32.69 -1.68 -9.59
CA GLY A 227 33.76 -1.27 -8.68
C GLY A 227 33.30 -0.45 -7.46
N VAL A 228 32.00 -0.19 -7.31
CA VAL A 228 31.41 0.49 -6.15
C VAL A 228 31.02 -0.55 -5.09
N PRO A 229 31.53 -0.46 -3.85
CA PRO A 229 31.14 -1.36 -2.76
C PRO A 229 29.63 -1.34 -2.53
N MET A 230 29.04 -2.51 -2.22
CA MET A 230 27.58 -2.61 -2.10
C MET A 230 26.96 -1.64 -1.11
N ARG A 231 27.64 -1.37 0.01
CA ARG A 231 27.13 -0.40 1.00
C ARG A 231 26.94 0.99 0.40
N GLU A 232 27.95 1.48 -0.33
CA GLU A 232 27.93 2.79 -0.98
C GLU A 232 26.91 2.82 -2.12
N ARG A 233 26.80 1.72 -2.89
CA ARG A 233 25.76 1.59 -3.91
C ARG A 233 24.36 1.74 -3.30
N ILE A 234 24.08 1.02 -2.21
CA ILE A 234 22.76 1.06 -1.57
C ILE A 234 22.49 2.46 -0.99
N ASP A 235 23.50 3.13 -0.41
CA ASP A 235 23.37 4.51 0.09
C ASP A 235 22.95 5.50 -1.01
N ALA A 236 23.39 5.27 -2.24
CA ALA A 236 23.11 6.14 -3.39
C ALA A 236 21.76 5.88 -4.09
N LEU A 237 21.08 4.76 -3.78
CA LEU A 237 19.82 4.40 -4.44
C LEU A 237 18.67 5.31 -3.99
N PRO A 238 17.79 5.73 -4.93
CA PRO A 238 16.65 6.54 -4.56
C PRO A 238 15.61 5.70 -3.80
N LEU A 239 14.83 6.38 -2.95
CA LEU A 239 13.59 5.82 -2.45
C LEU A 239 12.51 5.94 -3.52
N GLN A 240 11.79 4.86 -3.77
CA GLN A 240 10.62 4.86 -4.68
C GLN A 240 9.31 5.07 -3.92
N VAL A 241 9.33 4.84 -2.61
CA VAL A 241 8.18 4.99 -1.71
C VAL A 241 8.64 5.62 -0.39
N SER A 242 7.73 6.30 0.29
CA SER A 242 8.03 6.92 1.58
C SER A 242 8.26 5.85 2.65
N ALA A 243 9.16 6.14 3.59
CA ALA A 243 9.50 5.22 4.67
C ALA A 243 9.67 5.97 5.99
N GLY A 244 9.11 5.38 7.05
CA GLY A 244 8.94 6.04 8.35
C GLY A 244 10.18 6.14 9.22
N ASN A 245 11.21 5.31 8.96
CA ASN A 245 12.43 5.20 9.76
C ASN A 245 13.64 4.80 8.88
N PRO A 246 14.89 4.97 9.37
CA PRO A 246 16.10 4.63 8.62
C PRO A 246 16.19 3.17 8.19
N GLU A 247 15.72 2.24 9.02
CA GLU A 247 15.79 0.79 8.75
C GLU A 247 14.90 0.40 7.56
N ALA A 248 13.68 0.94 7.49
CA ALA A 248 12.76 0.73 6.38
C ALA A 248 13.29 1.37 5.09
N ARG A 249 13.87 2.57 5.19
CA ARG A 249 14.55 3.21 4.04
C ARG A 249 15.65 2.32 3.50
N ARG A 250 16.49 1.80 4.39
CA ARG A 250 17.60 0.93 4.03
C ARG A 250 17.12 -0.34 3.36
N LEU A 251 16.07 -0.96 3.88
CA LEU A 251 15.46 -2.16 3.29
C LEU A 251 14.94 -1.90 1.87
N ILE A 252 14.26 -0.77 1.64
CA ILE A 252 13.75 -0.38 0.31
C ILE A 252 14.90 -0.16 -0.67
N GLN A 253 15.95 0.56 -0.27
CA GLN A 253 17.13 0.78 -1.10
C GLN A 253 17.83 -0.54 -1.42
N ALA A 254 18.01 -1.42 -0.42
CA ALA A 254 18.66 -2.71 -0.61
C ALA A 254 17.90 -3.62 -1.59
N ALA A 255 16.56 -3.54 -1.61
CA ALA A 255 15.74 -4.29 -2.57
C ALA A 255 16.01 -3.89 -4.04
N LEU A 256 16.48 -2.66 -4.29
CA LEU A 256 16.85 -2.16 -5.62
C LEU A 256 18.34 -2.33 -5.93
N ALA A 257 19.12 -2.95 -5.05
CA ALA A 257 20.57 -2.97 -5.19
C ALA A 257 21.06 -3.72 -6.44
N LEU A 258 20.24 -4.61 -7.00
CA LEU A 258 20.51 -5.32 -8.24
C LEU A 258 19.57 -4.92 -9.39
N ALA A 259 18.98 -3.73 -9.30
CA ALA A 259 18.22 -3.10 -10.36
C ALA A 259 19.11 -2.22 -11.24
N PHE A 260 18.87 -2.25 -12.55
CA PHE A 260 19.68 -1.62 -13.59
C PHE A 260 18.80 -1.20 -14.78
N ALA A 261 19.38 -0.46 -15.72
CA ALA A 261 18.73 -0.20 -16.99
C ALA A 261 18.70 -1.48 -17.86
N ASP A 262 17.67 -1.63 -18.70
CA ASP A 262 17.59 -2.77 -19.60
C ASP A 262 18.76 -2.78 -20.61
N GLY A 263 19.41 -3.93 -20.75
CA GLY A 263 20.59 -4.11 -21.60
C GLY A 263 21.90 -3.57 -21.02
N GLU A 264 21.93 -3.03 -19.80
CA GLU A 264 23.16 -2.56 -19.15
C GLU A 264 24.15 -3.71 -18.91
N GLU A 265 25.42 -3.55 -19.32
CA GLU A 265 26.50 -4.45 -18.92
C GLU A 265 27.07 -4.01 -17.56
N VAL A 266 27.00 -4.90 -16.58
CA VAL A 266 27.33 -4.62 -15.19
C VAL A 266 28.42 -5.55 -14.71
N ALA A 267 29.51 -4.99 -14.20
CA ALA A 267 30.59 -5.74 -13.59
C ALA A 267 30.30 -5.98 -12.10
N PHE A 268 30.46 -7.22 -11.65
CA PHE A 268 30.29 -7.64 -10.27
C PHE A 268 31.58 -8.25 -9.73
N GLU A 269 31.87 -7.94 -8.48
CA GLU A 269 32.78 -8.73 -7.66
C GLU A 269 31.94 -9.58 -6.70
N VAL A 270 32.11 -10.89 -6.76
CA VAL A 270 31.28 -11.84 -5.99
C VAL A 270 32.14 -12.83 -5.22
N ARG A 271 31.61 -13.30 -4.09
CA ARG A 271 32.18 -14.40 -3.31
C ARG A 271 31.15 -15.50 -3.15
N GLN A 272 31.47 -16.70 -3.63
CA GLN A 272 30.55 -17.83 -3.51
C GLN A 272 30.49 -18.36 -2.07
N PRO A 273 29.38 -19.00 -1.67
CA PRO A 273 29.28 -19.64 -0.37
C PRO A 273 30.45 -20.58 -0.07
N GLY A 274 31.13 -20.35 1.05
CA GLY A 274 32.25 -21.18 1.50
C GLY A 274 33.60 -20.85 0.86
N GLU A 275 33.66 -19.93 -0.10
CA GLU A 275 34.90 -19.43 -0.68
C GLU A 275 35.45 -18.23 0.11
N THR A 276 36.77 -18.05 0.11
CA THR A 276 37.44 -16.91 0.77
C THR A 276 37.75 -15.78 -0.20
N GLU A 277 38.12 -16.14 -1.43
CA GLU A 277 38.49 -15.21 -2.50
C GLU A 277 37.25 -14.70 -3.25
N THR A 278 37.38 -13.52 -3.85
CA THR A 278 36.36 -12.97 -4.75
C THR A 278 36.68 -13.32 -6.21
N SER A 279 35.66 -13.26 -7.05
CA SER A 279 35.78 -13.41 -8.50
C SER A 279 35.01 -12.29 -9.21
N SER A 280 35.50 -11.90 -10.39
CA SER A 280 34.86 -10.87 -11.22
C SER A 280 33.99 -11.53 -12.29
N VAL A 281 32.77 -11.03 -12.48
CA VAL A 281 31.88 -11.43 -13.56
C VAL A 281 31.16 -10.22 -14.14
N THR A 282 30.98 -10.18 -15.46
CA THR A 282 30.14 -9.16 -16.11
C THR A 282 28.86 -9.81 -16.59
N LEU A 283 27.71 -9.23 -16.24
CA LEU A 283 26.39 -9.70 -16.62
C LEU A 283 25.64 -8.59 -17.36
N THR A 284 24.76 -8.96 -18.28
CA THR A 284 23.82 -8.02 -18.90
C THR A 284 22.51 -8.04 -18.12
N ALA A 285 22.05 -6.89 -17.66
CA ALA A 285 20.73 -6.75 -17.06
C ALA A 285 19.65 -6.95 -18.13
N ALA A 286 18.66 -7.78 -17.83
CA ALA A 286 17.58 -8.10 -18.75
C ALA A 286 16.32 -8.55 -18.00
N GLY A 287 15.18 -8.46 -18.68
CA GLY A 287 13.88 -8.85 -18.12
C GLY A 287 13.32 -7.83 -17.14
N ASP A 288 12.16 -8.14 -16.57
CA ASP A 288 11.40 -7.22 -15.72
C ASP A 288 11.71 -7.42 -14.22
N LEU A 289 12.17 -6.36 -13.55
CA LEU A 289 12.42 -6.34 -12.10
C LEU A 289 11.18 -6.77 -11.30
N GLN A 290 9.98 -6.33 -11.71
CA GLN A 290 8.74 -6.64 -11.01
C GLN A 290 8.47 -8.16 -11.04
N THR A 291 8.62 -8.79 -12.20
CA THR A 291 8.51 -10.24 -12.34
C THR A 291 9.48 -11.00 -11.42
N ALA A 292 10.71 -10.51 -11.22
CA ALA A 292 11.67 -11.14 -10.31
C ALA A 292 11.23 -11.04 -8.84
N MET A 293 10.73 -9.88 -8.42
CA MET A 293 10.20 -9.68 -7.05
C MET A 293 8.95 -10.52 -6.79
N GLU A 294 8.04 -10.61 -7.77
CA GLU A 294 6.83 -11.43 -7.68
C GLU A 294 7.17 -12.92 -7.53
N LYS A 295 8.12 -13.44 -8.32
CA LYS A 295 8.59 -14.82 -8.21
C LYS A 295 9.25 -15.13 -6.87
N ALA A 296 9.84 -14.13 -6.20
CA ALA A 296 10.44 -14.28 -4.88
C ALA A 296 9.39 -14.26 -3.74
N SER A 297 8.16 -13.83 -4.01
CA SER A 297 7.11 -13.69 -2.99
C SER A 297 6.22 -14.94 -2.88
N ASP A 298 5.81 -15.26 -1.65
CA ASP A 298 4.71 -16.20 -1.39
C ASP A 298 3.39 -15.44 -1.48
N PRO A 299 2.45 -15.82 -2.35
CA PRO A 299 1.19 -15.10 -2.51
C PRO A 299 0.21 -15.31 -1.35
N ALA A 300 0.44 -16.30 -0.47
CA ALA A 300 -0.47 -16.55 0.64
C ALA A 300 -0.43 -15.42 1.68
N LEU A 301 -1.61 -14.86 2.00
CA LEU A 301 -1.77 -13.89 3.10
C LEU A 301 -1.46 -14.49 4.47
N ILE A 302 -1.80 -15.77 4.64
CA ILE A 302 -1.50 -16.56 5.82
C ILE A 302 -1.30 -18.02 5.42
N SER A 303 -0.26 -18.66 5.96
CA SER A 303 0.03 -20.08 5.75
C SER A 303 0.64 -20.67 7.01
N TYR A 304 0.42 -21.97 7.25
CA TYR A 304 0.95 -22.63 8.44
C TYR A 304 1.43 -24.06 8.13
N LYS A 305 2.32 -24.57 8.98
CA LYS A 305 2.85 -25.95 8.92
C LYS A 305 3.29 -26.43 10.30
N SER A 306 3.36 -27.75 10.47
CA SER A 306 4.06 -28.36 11.62
C SER A 306 5.57 -28.34 11.39
N MET A 307 6.34 -28.08 12.44
CA MET A 307 7.80 -28.22 12.46
C MET A 307 8.22 -29.61 12.94
N GLU A 308 9.47 -30.02 12.68
CA GLU A 308 10.00 -31.35 13.03
C GLU A 308 9.88 -31.67 14.54
N ASP A 309 10.02 -30.65 15.40
CA ASP A 309 9.91 -30.78 16.86
C ASP A 309 8.46 -30.69 17.40
N GLY A 310 7.45 -30.74 16.51
CA GLY A 310 6.03 -30.70 16.86
C GLY A 310 5.48 -29.30 17.16
N TYR A 311 6.28 -28.25 17.01
CA TYR A 311 5.82 -26.86 17.10
C TYR A 311 4.97 -26.47 15.89
N GLY A 312 3.97 -25.62 16.09
CA GLY A 312 3.25 -24.98 14.99
C GLY A 312 4.01 -23.78 14.46
N TYR A 313 4.10 -23.62 13.15
CA TYR A 313 4.62 -22.42 12.50
C TYR A 313 3.52 -21.81 11.65
N VAL A 314 3.28 -20.51 11.80
CA VAL A 314 2.35 -19.74 10.97
C VAL A 314 3.02 -18.47 10.51
N ARG A 315 2.97 -18.22 9.20
CA ARG A 315 3.39 -16.97 8.58
C ARG A 315 2.15 -16.16 8.24
N TRP A 316 2.13 -14.90 8.62
CA TRP A 316 1.06 -13.97 8.27
C TRP A 316 1.69 -12.76 7.59
N SER A 317 1.52 -12.65 6.27
CA SER A 317 2.20 -11.67 5.42
C SER A 317 1.46 -10.35 5.29
N MET A 318 0.15 -10.31 5.57
CA MET A 318 -0.62 -9.07 5.60
C MET A 318 -1.94 -9.21 6.38
N PHE A 319 -2.32 -8.15 7.10
CA PHE A 319 -3.58 -8.06 7.83
C PHE A 319 -4.72 -7.59 6.92
N ARG A 320 -5.14 -8.45 5.99
CA ARG A 320 -6.28 -8.20 5.09
C ARG A 320 -7.29 -9.34 5.15
N GLU A 321 -8.46 -9.10 4.55
CA GLU A 321 -9.50 -10.11 4.37
C GLU A 321 -9.83 -10.85 5.67
N PRO A 322 -10.32 -10.14 6.72
CA PRO A 322 -10.45 -10.67 8.07
C PRO A 322 -11.24 -11.98 8.12
N GLN A 323 -12.27 -12.12 7.28
CA GLN A 323 -13.09 -13.33 7.22
C GLN A 323 -12.28 -14.57 6.80
N TYR A 324 -11.40 -14.42 5.81
CA TYR A 324 -10.55 -15.50 5.30
C TYR A 324 -9.37 -15.77 6.24
N THR A 325 -8.64 -14.72 6.64
CA THR A 325 -7.42 -14.87 7.43
C THR A 325 -7.70 -15.36 8.85
N LEU A 326 -8.79 -14.92 9.49
CA LEU A 326 -9.20 -15.43 10.81
C LEU A 326 -9.66 -16.89 10.78
N ALA A 327 -10.26 -17.35 9.67
CA ALA A 327 -10.64 -18.75 9.53
C ALA A 327 -9.40 -19.66 9.49
N ILE A 328 -8.35 -19.27 8.76
CA ILE A 328 -7.08 -20.00 8.73
C ILE A 328 -6.37 -19.93 10.08
N TRP A 329 -6.34 -18.77 10.71
CA TRP A 329 -5.77 -18.61 12.05
C TRP A 329 -6.46 -19.52 13.08
N ARG A 330 -7.80 -19.59 13.06
CA ARG A 330 -8.55 -20.49 13.95
C ARG A 330 -8.20 -21.96 13.69
N LYS A 331 -8.14 -22.36 12.41
CA LYS A 331 -7.74 -23.71 12.03
C LYS A 331 -6.33 -24.06 12.54
N PHE A 332 -5.39 -23.13 12.42
CA PHE A 332 -4.05 -23.28 12.97
C PHE A 332 -4.08 -23.50 14.49
N LEU A 333 -4.82 -22.67 15.23
CA LEU A 333 -4.95 -22.85 16.68
C LEU A 333 -5.61 -24.18 17.05
N ASP A 334 -6.66 -24.59 16.34
CA ASP A 334 -7.34 -25.87 16.57
C ASP A 334 -6.39 -27.06 16.31
N GLU A 335 -5.48 -26.96 15.35
CA GLU A 335 -4.53 -28.02 15.03
C GLU A 335 -3.35 -28.06 16.04
N PHE A 336 -2.88 -26.90 16.50
CA PHE A 336 -1.66 -26.79 17.31
C PHE A 336 -1.91 -26.42 18.79
N HIS A 337 -3.16 -26.41 19.29
CA HIS A 337 -3.46 -26.12 20.70
C HIS A 337 -2.77 -27.06 21.69
N GLY A 338 -2.41 -28.27 21.27
CA GLY A 338 -1.65 -29.25 22.07
C GLY A 338 -0.14 -29.29 21.78
N ALA A 339 0.37 -28.42 20.90
CA ALA A 339 1.78 -28.38 20.54
C ALA A 339 2.64 -27.84 21.70
N PRO A 340 3.95 -28.14 21.75
CA PRO A 340 4.88 -27.56 22.72
C PRO A 340 4.96 -26.02 22.64
N GLY A 341 4.64 -25.46 21.48
CA GLY A 341 4.55 -24.02 21.25
C GLY A 341 4.21 -23.69 19.80
N ILE A 342 4.03 -22.40 19.53
CA ILE A 342 3.80 -21.87 18.19
C ILE A 342 4.79 -20.74 17.86
N LEU A 343 5.15 -20.62 16.58
CA LEU A 343 5.93 -19.53 16.03
C LEU A 343 5.04 -18.73 15.09
N ILE A 344 4.91 -17.43 15.36
CA ILE A 344 4.17 -16.49 14.52
C ILE A 344 5.19 -15.65 13.78
N ASP A 345 5.31 -15.86 12.48
CA ASP A 345 6.20 -15.11 11.60
C ASP A 345 5.47 -13.93 10.95
N LEU A 346 5.79 -12.74 11.45
CA LEU A 346 5.32 -11.46 10.93
C LEU A 346 6.42 -10.72 10.14
N ARG A 347 7.56 -11.36 9.85
CA ARG A 347 8.62 -10.73 9.05
C ARG A 347 8.10 -10.48 7.64
N GLY A 348 8.35 -9.27 7.16
CA GLY A 348 7.80 -8.80 5.88
C GLY A 348 6.29 -8.56 5.88
N ASN A 349 5.63 -8.57 7.05
CA ASN A 349 4.21 -8.24 7.12
C ASN A 349 4.00 -6.74 6.85
N GLY A 350 3.21 -6.41 5.83
CA GLY A 350 2.96 -5.04 5.38
C GLY A 350 1.93 -4.25 6.19
N GLY A 351 1.40 -4.81 7.29
CA GLY A 351 0.31 -4.22 8.06
C GLY A 351 -1.06 -4.50 7.44
N GLY A 352 -2.02 -3.59 7.64
CA GLY A 352 -3.39 -3.69 7.15
C GLY A 352 -4.41 -3.26 8.20
N ASN A 353 -5.49 -4.03 8.34
CA ASN A 353 -6.59 -3.75 9.25
C ASN A 353 -6.12 -3.84 10.71
N ALA A 354 -6.24 -2.73 11.44
CA ALA A 354 -5.83 -2.66 12.83
C ALA A 354 -6.58 -3.65 13.75
N GLU A 355 -7.78 -4.07 13.37
CA GLU A 355 -8.57 -5.07 14.12
C GLU A 355 -7.98 -6.49 14.05
N LEU A 356 -7.09 -6.75 13.10
CA LEU A 356 -6.37 -8.01 12.95
C LEU A 356 -4.98 -8.02 13.60
N MET A 357 -4.50 -6.85 14.04
CA MET A 357 -3.20 -6.67 14.70
C MET A 357 -3.27 -7.03 16.18
#